data_AF-A0A520TIL2-F1
#
_entry.id   AF-A0A520TIL2-F1
#
_cell.length_a   1.000
_cell.length_b   1.000
_cell.length_c   1.000
_cell.angle_alpha   90.00
_cell.angle_beta   90.00
_cell.angle_gamma   90.00
#
_symmetry.space_group_name_H-M   'P 1'
#
loop_
_entity.id
_entity.type
_entity.pdbx_description
1 polymer ?
#
loop_
_entity_poly.entity_id
_entity_poly.type
_entity_poly.pdbx_seq_one_letter_code
_entity_poly.pdbx_strand_id
1 'polypeptide(L)'
;MNNTVCNEINAALNSILDHYSNNHQIIFLTDAQRRAEQFNGIQQKLKDWNKSKNCIYRGCTCKSIKRSHTIQKSSSIASVSKNSTTLTPQFNNETGEITLIPRGLAQASVFPGFCETHEALFEKFENTKTLADDESFALQMYRSICREVVRLRHEIKHLESTKEKYQKLRDRSLMEILRKKLGEEWLQVNDVKLHGITFKDDPTLEKITNSIHGLRSTLSLIESEHLREIEDAISGVENDEVRPIVITVDILFPVALSGIGSFWVQDNGVHRQVFANMGVYPFQDLNKTIIFLHGRAADTEFIHGYLGLHKNSFDILGMIEKFMIRGTDHWFLHPDVWEVKSPNERREILAEIFDESKGLEEPVPHSIFDEIRQKMIEAWENMANLNTKETGVIAYERSKLHKAAV
;
A
#
# COMPACT_ATOMS: atom_id res chain seq x y z
N MET A 1 36.31 -22.72 33.70
CA MET A 1 35.39 -21.88 34.50
C MET A 1 34.80 -22.78 35.58
N ASN A 2 34.75 -22.34 36.85
CA ASN A 2 34.26 -23.14 37.97
C ASN A 2 32.76 -23.48 37.76
N ASN A 3 32.31 -24.69 38.09
CA ASN A 3 30.91 -25.11 37.97
C ASN A 3 29.95 -24.15 38.69
N THR A 4 30.34 -23.59 39.83
CA THR A 4 29.53 -22.58 40.55
C THR A 4 29.35 -21.30 39.74
N VAL A 5 30.41 -20.82 39.08
CA VAL A 5 30.39 -19.62 38.23
C VAL A 5 29.51 -19.85 37.00
N CYS A 6 29.63 -21.02 36.37
CA CYS A 6 28.76 -21.41 35.25
C CYS A 6 27.28 -21.47 35.65
N ASN A 7 26.98 -22.03 36.82
CA ASN A 7 25.61 -22.15 37.32
C ASN A 7 24.99 -20.77 37.60
N GLU A 8 25.75 -19.84 38.17
CA GLU A 8 25.27 -18.48 38.44
C GLU A 8 24.99 -17.72 37.13
N ILE A 9 25.89 -17.83 36.15
CA ILE A 9 25.68 -17.24 34.81
C ILE A 9 24.44 -17.83 34.15
N ASN A 10 24.27 -19.16 34.19
CA ASN A 10 23.10 -19.83 33.61
C ASN A 10 21.80 -19.42 34.31
N ALA A 11 21.80 -19.31 35.64
CA ALA A 11 20.63 -18.84 36.39
C ALA A 11 20.29 -17.37 36.07
N ALA A 12 21.32 -16.53 35.94
CA ALA A 12 21.15 -15.14 35.53
C ALA A 12 20.53 -15.04 34.13
N LEU A 13 21.09 -15.77 33.16
CA LEU A 13 20.63 -15.86 31.78
C LEU A 13 19.20 -16.39 31.70
N ASN A 14 18.90 -17.54 32.32
CA ASN A 14 17.58 -18.16 32.26
C ASN A 14 16.48 -17.20 32.72
N SER A 15 16.66 -16.51 33.84
CA SER A 15 15.63 -15.55 34.27
C SER A 15 15.55 -14.31 33.38
N ILE A 16 16.61 -13.92 32.68
CA ILE A 16 16.53 -12.86 31.65
C ILE A 16 15.74 -13.38 30.45
N LEU A 17 15.98 -14.62 30.01
CA LEU A 17 15.22 -15.26 28.93
C LEU A 17 13.73 -15.35 29.30
N ASP A 18 13.41 -15.78 30.51
CA ASP A 18 12.04 -15.89 31.00
C ASP A 18 11.36 -14.52 31.05
N HIS A 19 12.04 -13.50 31.58
CA HIS A 19 11.50 -12.14 31.62
C HIS A 19 11.29 -11.56 30.23
N TYR A 20 12.24 -11.77 29.33
CA TYR A 20 12.16 -11.28 27.95
C TYR A 20 11.03 -11.97 27.18
N SER A 21 10.91 -13.29 27.31
CA SER A 21 9.86 -14.07 26.64
C SER A 21 8.46 -13.67 27.11
N ASN A 22 8.32 -13.30 28.38
CA ASN A 22 7.05 -12.81 28.93
C ASN A 22 6.81 -11.33 28.61
N ASN A 23 7.86 -10.53 28.43
CA ASN A 23 7.77 -9.10 28.12
C ASN A 23 8.97 -8.61 27.31
N HIS A 24 8.84 -8.56 25.99
CA HIS A 24 9.89 -8.04 25.11
C HIS A 24 10.23 -6.55 25.35
N GLN A 25 9.42 -5.82 26.11
CA GLN A 25 9.65 -4.40 26.38
C GLN A 25 10.72 -4.14 27.43
N ILE A 26 11.23 -5.17 28.13
CA ILE A 26 12.30 -5.00 29.13
C ILE A 26 13.59 -4.43 28.53
N ILE A 27 13.75 -4.47 27.20
CA ILE A 27 14.89 -3.88 26.49
C ILE A 27 14.84 -2.35 26.43
N PHE A 28 13.69 -1.76 26.76
CA PHE A 28 13.52 -0.32 26.87
C PHE A 28 13.59 0.08 28.34
N LEU A 29 14.37 1.11 28.65
CA LEU A 29 14.49 1.65 30.01
C LEU A 29 13.20 2.35 30.44
N THR A 30 12.48 2.94 29.48
CA THR A 30 11.24 3.70 29.71
C THR A 30 10.30 3.60 28.51
N ASP A 31 9.00 3.83 28.75
CA ASP A 31 8.01 3.99 27.66
C ASP A 31 8.30 5.18 26.75
N ALA A 32 8.96 6.22 27.27
CA ALA A 32 9.39 7.37 26.48
C ALA A 32 10.46 6.97 25.46
N GLN A 33 11.44 6.15 25.87
CA GLN A 33 12.45 5.60 24.97
C GLN A 33 11.82 4.71 23.90
N ARG A 34 10.90 3.81 24.30
CA ARG A 34 10.18 2.94 23.36
C ARG A 34 9.48 3.75 22.26
N ARG A 35 8.71 4.77 22.66
CA ARG A 35 8.01 5.66 21.73
C ARG A 35 9.00 6.42 20.83
N ALA A 36 10.07 6.97 21.39
CA ALA A 36 11.07 7.70 20.62
C ALA A 36 11.70 6.82 19.53
N GLU A 37 12.06 5.57 19.82
CA GLU A 37 12.61 4.63 18.83
C GLU A 37 11.62 4.38 17.68
N GLN A 38 10.34 4.16 18.00
CA GLN A 38 9.29 3.98 17.01
C GLN A 38 9.11 5.22 16.13
N PHE A 39 8.89 6.39 16.72
CA PHE A 39 8.68 7.65 16.00
C PHE A 39 9.89 8.07 15.15
N ASN A 40 11.10 7.90 15.67
CA ASN A 40 12.32 8.18 14.93
C ASN A 40 12.45 7.28 13.69
N GLY A 41 12.09 5.99 13.81
CA GLY A 41 12.03 5.06 12.69
C GLY A 41 11.12 5.55 11.57
N ILE A 42 9.90 5.97 11.93
CA ILE A 42 8.89 6.48 10.97
C ILE A 42 9.36 7.78 10.31
N GLN A 43 9.87 8.74 11.09
CA GLN A 43 10.38 10.01 10.54
C GLN A 43 11.55 9.77 9.59
N GLN A 44 12.43 8.82 9.91
CA GLN A 44 13.53 8.44 9.04
C GLN A 44 13.02 7.81 7.74
N LYS A 45 12.03 6.90 7.80
CA LYS A 45 11.37 6.30 6.63
C LYS A 45 10.81 7.37 5.69
N LEU A 46 10.10 8.36 6.22
CA LEU A 46 9.52 9.47 5.44
C LEU A 46 10.59 10.38 4.83
N LYS A 47 11.66 10.67 5.58
CA LYS A 47 12.81 11.44 5.05
C LYS A 47 13.52 10.70 3.92
N ASP A 48 13.73 9.39 4.08
CA ASP A 48 14.40 8.56 3.08
C ASP A 48 13.56 8.33 1.82
N TRP A 49 12.22 8.35 1.94
CA TRP A 49 11.33 8.32 0.78
C TRP A 49 11.64 9.48 -0.17
N ASN A 50 11.80 10.69 0.36
CA ASN A 50 12.03 11.91 -0.42
C ASN A 50 13.45 12.06 -1.00
N LYS A 51 14.37 11.15 -0.66
CA LYS A 51 15.72 11.16 -1.23
C LYS A 51 15.70 10.58 -2.64
N SER A 52 16.49 11.22 -3.51
CA SER A 52 16.81 10.69 -4.83
C SER A 52 17.34 9.25 -4.72
N LYS A 53 16.89 8.41 -5.65
CA LYS A 53 17.23 6.99 -5.76
C LYS A 53 17.96 6.77 -7.08
N ASN A 54 18.30 5.52 -7.40
CA ASN A 54 18.68 5.20 -8.77
C ASN A 54 17.42 5.24 -9.62
N CYS A 55 17.55 5.69 -10.87
CA CYS A 55 16.46 5.59 -11.83
C CYS A 55 16.03 4.13 -11.97
N ILE A 56 14.72 3.88 -11.96
CA ILE A 56 14.16 2.53 -12.04
C ILE A 56 14.22 1.96 -13.46
N TYR A 57 14.28 2.81 -14.48
CA TYR A 57 14.37 2.38 -15.87
C TYR A 57 15.56 1.42 -16.08
N ARG A 58 15.29 0.27 -16.70
CA ARG A 58 16.24 -0.83 -16.89
C ARG A 58 17.57 -0.34 -17.49
N GLY A 59 18.67 -0.66 -16.82
CA GLY A 59 20.02 -0.30 -17.26
C GLY A 59 20.43 1.15 -17.02
N CYS A 60 19.54 2.01 -16.50
CA CYS A 60 19.89 3.39 -16.20
C CYS A 60 20.75 3.52 -14.93
N THR A 61 21.84 4.29 -15.01
CA THR A 61 22.73 4.57 -13.87
C THR A 61 22.49 5.95 -13.25
N CYS A 62 21.64 6.78 -13.86
CA CYS A 62 21.35 8.14 -13.41
C CYS A 62 20.57 8.14 -12.08
N LYS A 63 20.67 9.27 -11.36
CA LYS A 63 19.86 9.52 -10.18
C LYS A 63 18.46 9.99 -10.55
N SER A 64 17.47 9.56 -9.79
CA SER A 64 16.09 9.98 -10.00
C SER A 64 15.86 11.42 -9.54
N ILE A 65 14.93 12.11 -10.21
CA ILE A 65 14.36 13.35 -9.70
C ILE A 65 13.60 13.05 -8.41
N LYS A 66 13.42 14.07 -7.56
CA LYS A 66 12.75 13.89 -6.27
C LYS A 66 11.24 13.61 -6.41
N ARG A 67 10.62 14.04 -7.53
CA ARG A 67 9.17 14.09 -7.70
C ARG A 67 8.72 13.76 -9.12
N SER A 68 8.67 12.48 -9.46
CA SER A 68 7.89 11.98 -10.61
C SER A 68 6.45 11.74 -10.14
N HIS A 69 5.44 12.22 -10.86
CA HIS A 69 4.03 12.09 -10.46
C HIS A 69 3.40 10.85 -11.08
N THR A 70 3.19 9.78 -10.33
CA THR A 70 2.58 8.55 -10.90
C THR A 70 1.26 8.85 -11.62
N ILE A 71 0.38 9.65 -11.02
CA ILE A 71 -0.86 10.14 -11.63
C ILE A 71 -0.64 11.58 -12.07
N GLN A 72 -1.10 11.91 -13.27
CA GLN A 72 -0.98 13.23 -13.88
C GLN A 72 -1.47 14.37 -12.96
N LYS A 73 -0.57 15.32 -12.67
CA LYS A 73 -0.83 16.43 -11.75
C LYS A 73 -1.86 17.42 -12.33
N SER A 74 -1.70 17.80 -13.59
CA SER A 74 -2.46 18.87 -14.26
C SER A 74 -3.80 18.44 -14.84
N SER A 75 -4.10 17.15 -14.82
CA SER A 75 -5.39 16.57 -15.23
C SER A 75 -6.04 15.87 -14.03
N SER A 76 -5.80 14.58 -13.83
CA SER A 76 -6.58 13.75 -12.90
C SER A 76 -6.45 14.14 -11.43
N ILE A 77 -5.26 14.50 -10.94
CA ILE A 77 -5.14 14.99 -9.56
C ILE A 77 -5.82 16.36 -9.41
N ALA A 78 -5.65 17.27 -10.37
CA ALA A 78 -6.26 18.59 -10.33
C ALA A 78 -7.81 18.50 -10.32
N SER A 79 -8.39 17.58 -11.11
CA SER A 79 -9.84 17.38 -11.17
C SER A 79 -10.47 16.87 -9.88
N VAL A 80 -9.68 16.25 -8.99
CA VAL A 80 -10.17 15.75 -7.70
C VAL A 80 -9.67 16.60 -6.54
N SER A 81 -9.30 17.85 -6.80
CA SER A 81 -8.80 18.76 -5.77
C SER A 81 -9.77 19.89 -5.46
N LYS A 82 -9.85 20.26 -4.18
CA LYS A 82 -10.50 21.48 -3.70
C LYS A 82 -9.42 22.41 -3.17
N ASN A 83 -9.37 23.64 -3.69
CA ASN A 83 -8.33 24.61 -3.32
C ASN A 83 -6.89 24.05 -3.43
N SER A 84 -6.59 23.35 -4.54
CA SER A 84 -5.29 22.68 -4.78
C SER A 84 -4.91 21.61 -3.74
N THR A 85 -5.90 21.04 -3.06
CA THR A 85 -5.71 20.01 -2.03
C THR A 85 -6.63 18.81 -2.32
N THR A 86 -6.09 17.60 -2.16
CA THR A 86 -6.82 16.33 -2.18
C THR A 86 -6.74 15.66 -0.81
N LEU A 87 -7.53 14.62 -0.57
CA LEU A 87 -7.40 13.75 0.60
C LEU A 87 -6.78 12.40 0.22
N THR A 88 -5.95 11.83 1.08
CA THR A 88 -5.30 10.51 0.85
C THR A 88 -5.13 9.79 2.18
N PRO A 89 -5.22 8.44 2.23
CA PRO A 89 -5.11 7.71 3.48
C PRO A 89 -3.68 7.78 4.01
N GLN A 90 -3.55 7.95 5.32
CA GLN A 90 -2.29 7.85 6.04
C GLN A 90 -2.50 7.20 7.40
N PHE A 91 -1.64 6.24 7.71
CA PHE A 91 -1.57 5.66 9.04
C PHE A 91 -0.98 6.67 10.04
N ASN A 92 -1.78 7.03 11.04
CA ASN A 92 -1.35 7.84 12.17
C ASN A 92 -0.66 6.93 13.19
N ASN A 93 0.65 7.07 13.33
CA ASN A 93 1.45 6.24 14.21
C ASN A 93 1.28 6.57 15.71
N GLU A 94 0.68 7.72 16.04
CA GLU A 94 0.36 8.09 17.43
C GLU A 94 -0.92 7.43 17.90
N THR A 95 -1.97 7.42 17.06
CA THR A 95 -3.28 6.86 17.41
C THR A 95 -3.44 5.39 16.99
N GLY A 96 -2.64 4.91 16.04
CA GLY A 96 -2.77 3.58 15.45
C GLY A 96 -3.92 3.49 14.43
N GLU A 97 -4.46 4.62 13.99
CA GLU A 97 -5.62 4.69 13.10
C GLU A 97 -5.23 5.22 11.71
N ILE A 98 -5.91 4.78 10.66
CA ILE A 98 -5.82 5.43 9.35
C ILE A 98 -6.72 6.66 9.39
N THR A 99 -6.20 7.78 8.90
CA THR A 99 -6.97 9.01 8.71
C THR A 99 -6.75 9.50 7.29
N LEU A 100 -7.69 10.30 6.76
CA LEU A 100 -7.46 10.99 5.50
C LEU A 100 -6.80 12.33 5.78
N ILE A 101 -5.62 12.53 5.21
CA ILE A 101 -4.86 13.77 5.37
C ILE A 101 -4.91 14.62 4.10
N PRO A 102 -4.87 15.96 4.23
CA PRO A 102 -4.74 16.83 3.08
C PRO A 102 -3.38 16.65 2.41
N ARG A 103 -3.38 16.63 1.08
CA ARG A 103 -2.19 16.59 0.24
C ARG A 103 -2.29 17.64 -0.87
N GLY A 104 -1.32 18.53 -0.94
CA GLY A 104 -1.25 19.52 -2.02
C GLY A 104 -0.86 18.89 -3.36
N LEU A 105 -1.33 19.46 -4.48
CA LEU A 105 -1.11 18.93 -5.83
C LEU A 105 0.34 18.54 -6.14
N ALA A 106 1.30 19.39 -5.75
CA ALA A 106 2.74 19.17 -6.02
C ALA A 106 3.38 18.05 -5.20
N GLN A 107 2.65 17.50 -4.22
CA GLN A 107 3.07 16.38 -3.38
C GLN A 107 2.19 15.14 -3.57
N ALA A 108 1.05 15.28 -4.26
CA ALA A 108 0.17 14.18 -4.57
C ALA A 108 0.83 13.28 -5.63
N SER A 109 0.75 11.98 -5.41
CA SER A 109 1.23 10.94 -6.32
C SER A 109 2.73 10.95 -6.66
N VAL A 110 3.56 11.68 -5.89
CA VAL A 110 4.99 11.80 -6.20
C VAL A 110 5.84 10.65 -5.64
N PHE A 111 6.80 10.18 -6.44
CA PHE A 111 7.83 9.22 -6.02
C PHE A 111 9.16 9.49 -6.75
N PRO A 112 10.31 9.10 -6.16
CA PRO A 112 11.62 9.32 -6.77
C PRO A 112 12.05 8.13 -7.66
N GLY A 113 11.30 7.85 -8.73
CA GLY A 113 11.53 6.70 -9.60
C GLY A 113 12.39 6.96 -10.83
N PHE A 114 12.18 8.06 -11.53
CA PHE A 114 12.80 8.32 -12.84
C PHE A 114 13.83 9.44 -12.79
N CYS A 115 14.88 9.39 -13.61
CA CYS A 115 15.72 10.55 -13.90
C CYS A 115 14.99 11.50 -14.87
N GLU A 116 15.53 12.69 -15.13
CA GLU A 116 14.92 13.66 -16.05
C GLU A 116 14.65 13.06 -17.44
N THR A 117 15.61 12.30 -17.98
CA THR A 117 15.47 11.64 -19.29
C THR A 117 14.34 10.63 -19.35
N HIS A 118 14.15 9.81 -18.32
CA HIS A 118 13.08 8.79 -18.33
C HIS A 118 11.75 9.32 -17.84
N GLU A 119 11.74 10.44 -17.12
CA GLU A 119 10.50 11.18 -16.85
C GLU A 119 9.89 11.74 -18.15
N ALA A 120 10.75 12.10 -19.12
CA ALA A 120 10.32 12.61 -20.42
C ALA A 120 9.50 11.60 -21.24
N LEU A 121 9.60 10.30 -20.95
CA LEU A 121 8.78 9.26 -21.60
C LEU A 121 7.27 9.54 -21.45
N PHE A 122 6.87 10.21 -20.37
CA PHE A 122 5.48 10.49 -20.05
C PHE A 122 4.98 11.84 -20.63
N GLU A 123 5.86 12.65 -21.22
CA GLU A 123 5.52 14.03 -21.64
C GLU A 123 4.38 14.08 -22.65
N LYS A 124 4.28 13.10 -23.56
CA LYS A 124 3.25 13.07 -24.59
C LYS A 124 1.85 13.17 -23.97
N PHE A 125 1.48 12.25 -23.07
CA PHE A 125 0.16 12.26 -22.46
C PHE A 125 0.01 13.28 -21.31
N GLU A 126 1.12 13.71 -20.70
CA GLU A 126 1.14 14.82 -19.74
C GLU A 126 0.77 16.16 -20.39
N ASN A 127 1.28 16.42 -21.60
CA ASN A 127 1.00 17.65 -22.34
C ASN A 127 -0.40 17.63 -22.96
N THR A 128 -0.87 16.49 -23.47
CA THR A 128 -2.23 16.37 -24.02
C THR A 128 -3.30 16.25 -22.94
N LYS A 129 -2.91 16.01 -21.67
CA LYS A 129 -3.82 15.83 -20.52
C LYS A 129 -4.85 14.73 -20.73
N THR A 130 -4.52 13.68 -21.47
CA THR A 130 -5.43 12.55 -21.73
C THR A 130 -4.66 11.27 -22.05
N LEU A 131 -5.26 10.13 -21.71
CA LEU A 131 -4.84 8.81 -22.17
C LEU A 131 -5.75 8.42 -23.34
N ALA A 132 -5.20 8.37 -24.55
CA ALA A 132 -5.98 8.26 -25.78
C ALA A 132 -5.56 7.11 -26.68
N ASP A 133 -4.35 6.59 -26.52
CA ASP A 133 -3.78 5.53 -27.35
C ASP A 133 -3.11 4.43 -26.49
N ASP A 134 -2.91 3.26 -27.08
CA ASP A 134 -2.35 2.07 -26.40
C ASP A 134 -0.97 2.37 -25.77
N GLU A 135 -0.16 3.20 -26.43
CA GLU A 135 1.14 3.65 -25.94
C GLU A 135 1.01 4.45 -24.63
N SER A 136 0.09 5.41 -24.57
CA SER A 136 -0.17 6.22 -23.37
C SER A 136 -0.65 5.36 -22.20
N PHE A 137 -1.48 4.35 -22.46
CA PHE A 137 -1.90 3.39 -21.44
C PHE A 137 -0.73 2.52 -20.97
N ALA A 138 0.06 1.97 -21.89
CA ALA A 138 1.25 1.18 -21.55
C ALA A 138 2.24 1.97 -20.67
N LEU A 139 2.53 3.22 -21.04
CA LEU A 139 3.41 4.09 -20.27
C LEU A 139 2.82 4.44 -18.90
N GLN A 140 1.51 4.71 -18.80
CA GLN A 140 0.87 5.00 -17.52
C GLN A 140 0.86 3.77 -16.59
N MET A 141 0.69 2.57 -17.13
CA MET A 141 0.84 1.31 -16.38
C MET A 141 2.27 1.11 -15.93
N TYR A 142 3.24 1.27 -16.83
CA TYR A 142 4.67 1.20 -16.52
C TYR A 142 5.04 2.12 -15.35
N ARG A 143 4.58 3.38 -15.39
CA ARG A 143 4.79 4.35 -14.32
C ARG A 143 4.20 3.89 -12.99
N SER A 144 3.00 3.31 -13.03
CA SER A 144 2.28 2.80 -11.86
C SER A 144 3.01 1.61 -11.22
N ILE A 145 3.45 0.64 -12.03
CA ILE A 145 4.23 -0.53 -11.55
C ILE A 145 5.59 -0.09 -11.02
N CYS A 146 6.28 0.82 -11.71
CA CYS A 146 7.54 1.38 -11.26
C CYS A 146 7.42 2.00 -9.86
N ARG A 147 6.36 2.79 -9.61
CA ARG A 147 6.09 3.36 -8.29
C ARG A 147 5.95 2.27 -7.23
N GLU A 148 5.27 1.18 -7.56
CA GLU A 148 5.06 0.06 -6.66
C GLU A 148 6.36 -0.69 -6.33
N VAL A 149 7.21 -0.95 -7.33
CA VAL A 149 8.55 -1.51 -7.15
C VAL A 149 9.43 -0.60 -6.26
N VAL A 150 9.40 0.72 -6.49
CA VAL A 150 10.12 1.68 -5.65
C VAL A 150 9.61 1.68 -4.21
N ARG A 151 8.28 1.60 -4.01
CA ARG A 151 7.66 1.49 -2.69
C ARG A 151 8.13 0.24 -1.95
N LEU A 152 8.04 -0.93 -2.58
CA LEU A 152 8.41 -2.22 -1.98
C LEU A 152 9.90 -2.26 -1.61
N ARG A 153 10.79 -1.81 -2.52
CA ARG A 153 12.23 -1.70 -2.24
C ARG A 153 12.53 -0.78 -1.06
N HIS A 154 11.80 0.35 -0.97
CA HIS A 154 11.94 1.28 0.14
C HIS A 154 11.47 0.66 1.46
N GLU A 155 10.36 -0.08 1.46
CA GLU A 155 9.85 -0.77 2.64
C GLU A 155 10.80 -1.86 3.13
N ILE A 156 11.29 -2.72 2.23
CA ILE A 156 12.25 -3.79 2.54
C ILE A 156 13.50 -3.20 3.19
N LYS A 157 14.09 -2.17 2.57
CA LYS A 157 15.28 -1.50 3.09
C LYS A 157 15.02 -0.88 4.47
N HIS A 158 13.84 -0.29 4.67
CA HIS A 158 13.47 0.27 5.96
C HIS A 158 13.36 -0.83 7.04
N LEU A 159 12.67 -1.93 6.74
CA LEU A 159 12.52 -3.05 7.67
C LEU A 159 13.85 -3.74 7.98
N GLU A 160 14.75 -3.89 7.01
CA GLU A 160 16.12 -4.38 7.24
C GLU A 160 16.88 -3.48 8.22
N SER A 161 16.83 -2.15 8.02
CA SER A 161 17.45 -1.20 8.93
C SER A 161 16.82 -1.25 10.33
N THR A 162 15.49 -1.38 10.41
CA THR A 162 14.76 -1.52 11.68
C THR A 162 15.15 -2.81 12.39
N LYS A 163 15.27 -3.93 11.66
CA LYS A 163 15.73 -5.22 12.17
C LYS A 163 17.12 -5.12 12.81
N GLU A 164 18.07 -4.53 12.10
CA GLU A 164 19.44 -4.35 12.60
C GLU A 164 19.51 -3.46 13.84
N LYS A 165 18.76 -2.34 13.83
CA LYS A 165 18.69 -1.41 14.97
C LYS A 165 18.08 -2.08 16.20
N TYR A 166 16.97 -2.79 16.01
CA TYR A 166 16.31 -3.54 17.06
C TYR A 166 17.24 -4.58 17.68
N GLN A 167 17.92 -5.38 16.84
CA GLN A 167 18.86 -6.39 17.32
C GLN A 167 19.99 -5.77 18.16
N LYS A 168 20.60 -4.67 17.69
CA LYS A 168 21.63 -3.94 18.44
C LYS A 168 21.12 -3.38 19.76
N LEU A 169 19.90 -2.83 19.79
CA LEU A 169 19.28 -2.31 20.99
C LEU A 169 19.02 -3.45 21.99
N ARG A 170 18.36 -4.52 21.56
CA ARG A 170 18.06 -5.70 22.36
C ARG A 170 19.33 -6.27 22.97
N ASP A 171 20.33 -6.58 22.16
CA ASP A 171 21.56 -7.23 22.62
C ASP A 171 22.30 -6.36 23.65
N ARG A 172 22.35 -5.04 23.43
CA ARG A 172 22.90 -4.09 24.39
C ARG A 172 22.11 -4.07 25.70
N SER A 173 20.80 -3.92 25.64
CA SER A 173 19.95 -3.81 26.82
C SER A 173 19.97 -5.08 27.67
N LEU A 174 19.90 -6.26 27.03
CA LEU A 174 19.97 -7.54 27.75
C LEU A 174 21.35 -7.76 28.37
N MET A 175 22.43 -7.33 27.71
CA MET A 175 23.78 -7.36 28.28
C MET A 175 23.91 -6.45 29.50
N GLU A 176 23.29 -5.26 29.48
CA GLU A 176 23.25 -4.37 30.64
C GLU A 176 22.45 -4.97 31.80
N ILE A 177 21.31 -5.61 31.51
CA ILE A 177 20.52 -6.34 32.51
C ILE A 177 21.34 -7.49 33.11
N LEU A 178 22.05 -8.25 32.29
CA LEU A 178 22.91 -9.35 32.74
C LEU A 178 24.05 -8.85 33.64
N ARG A 179 24.74 -7.77 33.25
CA ARG A 179 25.78 -7.15 34.08
C ARG A 179 25.23 -6.70 35.43
N LYS A 180 24.09 -6.01 35.43
CA LYS A 180 23.44 -5.55 36.67
C LYS A 180 23.05 -6.72 37.57
N LYS A 181 22.58 -7.83 36.99
CA LYS A 181 22.13 -9.00 37.74
C LYS A 181 23.28 -9.81 38.34
N LEU A 182 24.39 -9.96 37.61
CA LEU A 182 25.58 -10.63 38.14
C LEU A 182 26.35 -9.73 39.12
N GLY A 183 26.36 -8.41 38.89
CA GLY A 183 27.10 -7.44 39.68
C GLY A 183 28.56 -7.30 39.22
N GLU A 184 29.04 -6.06 39.12
CA GLU A 184 30.40 -5.75 38.64
C GLU A 184 31.48 -6.37 39.54
N GLU A 185 31.28 -6.34 40.86
CA GLU A 185 32.20 -6.94 41.82
C GLU A 185 32.30 -8.47 41.64
N TRP A 186 31.17 -9.14 41.46
CA TRP A 186 31.15 -10.58 41.22
C TRP A 186 31.86 -10.95 39.90
N LEU A 187 31.64 -10.17 38.84
CA LEU A 187 32.30 -10.37 37.55
C LEU A 187 33.82 -10.23 37.68
N GLN A 188 34.30 -9.24 38.45
CA GLN A 188 35.73 -9.02 38.69
C GLN A 188 36.36 -10.13 39.54
N VAL A 189 35.73 -10.50 40.66
CA VAL A 189 36.22 -11.55 41.55
C VAL A 189 36.35 -12.90 40.85
N ASN A 190 35.46 -13.17 39.89
CA ASN A 190 35.43 -14.43 39.14
C ASN A 190 36.13 -14.35 37.76
N ASP A 191 36.78 -13.22 37.42
CA ASP A 191 37.44 -12.96 36.13
C ASP A 191 36.55 -13.30 34.90
N VAL A 192 35.28 -12.89 34.97
CA VAL A 192 34.30 -13.14 33.89
C VAL A 192 34.18 -11.91 32.99
N LYS A 193 34.42 -12.11 31.68
CA LYS A 193 34.26 -11.07 30.64
C LYS A 193 33.09 -11.39 29.73
N LEU A 194 32.06 -10.53 29.77
CA LEU A 194 30.89 -10.65 28.92
C LEU A 194 31.13 -9.98 27.56
N HIS A 195 31.12 -10.77 26.49
CA HIS A 195 31.41 -10.30 25.12
C HIS A 195 30.15 -9.98 24.30
N GLY A 196 29.07 -10.74 24.51
CA GLY A 196 27.81 -10.54 23.82
C GLY A 196 26.78 -11.59 24.22
N ILE A 197 25.52 -11.32 23.87
CA ILE A 197 24.42 -12.26 23.98
C ILE A 197 23.93 -12.60 22.58
N THR A 198 23.54 -13.85 22.37
CA THR A 198 22.92 -14.29 21.11
C THR A 198 21.60 -14.96 21.43
N PHE A 199 20.56 -14.52 20.74
CA PHE A 199 19.21 -15.06 20.85
C PHE A 199 18.88 -15.83 19.57
N LYS A 200 18.40 -17.07 19.71
CA LYS A 200 17.94 -17.87 18.57
C LYS A 200 16.48 -17.57 18.25
N ASP A 201 15.63 -17.53 19.28
CA ASP A 201 14.18 -17.43 19.12
C ASP A 201 13.71 -16.06 19.64
N ASP A 202 13.55 -15.10 18.72
CA ASP A 202 13.03 -13.77 19.02
C ASP A 202 11.78 -13.53 18.16
N PRO A 203 10.57 -13.58 18.75
CA PRO A 203 9.32 -13.41 18.02
C PRO A 203 9.21 -12.07 17.27
N THR A 204 9.86 -11.02 17.77
CA THR A 204 9.85 -9.70 17.12
C THR A 204 10.72 -9.71 15.87
N LEU A 205 11.93 -10.27 15.96
CA LEU A 205 12.81 -10.45 14.80
C LEU A 205 12.22 -11.43 13.78
N GLU A 206 11.57 -12.49 14.23
CA GLU A 206 10.88 -13.43 13.37
C GLU A 206 9.76 -12.74 12.59
N LYS A 207 8.90 -11.97 13.27
CA LYS A 207 7.85 -11.17 12.62
C LYS A 207 8.42 -10.23 11.55
N ILE A 208 9.46 -9.46 11.88
CA ILE A 208 10.10 -8.55 10.91
C ILE A 208 10.70 -9.33 9.74
N THR A 209 11.32 -10.48 10.00
CA THR A 209 11.93 -11.33 8.97
C THR A 209 10.88 -11.91 8.03
N ASN A 210 9.76 -12.39 8.56
CA ASN A 210 8.64 -12.89 7.79
C ASN A 210 8.02 -11.79 6.93
N SER A 211 7.87 -10.57 7.46
CA SER A 211 7.42 -9.41 6.68
C SER A 211 8.38 -9.07 5.54
N ILE A 212 9.70 -9.06 5.78
CA ILE A 212 10.71 -8.84 4.73
C ILE A 212 10.63 -9.93 3.67
N HIS A 213 10.47 -11.20 4.07
CA HIS A 213 10.36 -12.31 3.15
C HIS A 213 9.11 -12.17 2.25
N GLY A 214 7.95 -11.90 2.84
CA GLY A 214 6.71 -11.66 2.08
C GLY A 214 6.85 -10.53 1.07
N LEU A 215 7.39 -9.37 1.50
CA LEU A 215 7.61 -8.23 0.61
C LEU A 215 8.61 -8.53 -0.52
N ARG A 216 9.65 -9.32 -0.26
CA ARG A 216 10.62 -9.75 -1.28
C ARG A 216 9.97 -10.69 -2.30
N SER A 217 9.11 -11.59 -1.86
CA SER A 217 8.34 -12.47 -2.75
C SER A 217 7.41 -11.66 -3.65
N THR A 218 6.66 -10.70 -3.09
CA THR A 218 5.82 -9.77 -3.86
C THR A 218 6.64 -8.92 -4.82
N LEU A 219 7.76 -8.35 -4.35
CA LEU A 219 8.66 -7.57 -5.20
C LEU A 219 9.20 -8.40 -6.36
N SER A 220 9.61 -9.65 -6.12
CA SER A 220 10.13 -10.53 -7.16
C SER A 220 9.10 -10.74 -8.28
N LEU A 221 7.84 -11.01 -7.91
CA LEU A 221 6.75 -11.22 -8.86
C LEU A 221 6.42 -9.95 -9.66
N ILE A 222 6.35 -8.80 -9.00
CA ILE A 222 6.04 -7.53 -9.69
C ILE A 222 7.22 -7.07 -10.54
N GLU A 223 8.45 -7.14 -10.05
CA GLU A 223 9.63 -6.60 -10.74
C GLU A 223 10.19 -7.55 -11.81
N SER A 224 10.29 -8.85 -11.52
CA SER A 224 10.94 -9.78 -12.43
C SER A 224 10.00 -10.33 -13.50
N GLU A 225 8.70 -10.17 -13.32
CA GLU A 225 7.68 -10.69 -14.23
C GLU A 225 6.86 -9.53 -14.79
N HIS A 226 5.98 -8.92 -13.99
CA HIS A 226 5.03 -7.91 -14.48
C HIS A 226 5.70 -6.66 -15.08
N LEU A 227 6.69 -6.09 -14.39
CA LEU A 227 7.43 -4.93 -14.89
C LEU A 227 8.21 -5.26 -16.17
N ARG A 228 8.82 -6.45 -16.25
CA ARG A 228 9.59 -6.86 -17.44
C ARG A 228 8.70 -6.99 -18.67
N GLU A 229 7.53 -7.62 -18.52
CA GLU A 229 6.56 -7.75 -19.62
C GLU A 229 6.17 -6.38 -20.18
N ILE A 230 5.92 -5.39 -19.31
CA ILE A 230 5.59 -4.03 -19.75
C ILE A 230 6.81 -3.33 -20.38
N GLU A 231 8.01 -3.49 -19.82
CA GLU A 231 9.24 -2.92 -20.40
C GLU A 231 9.51 -3.45 -21.81
N ASP A 232 9.33 -4.75 -22.02
CA ASP A 232 9.50 -5.39 -23.32
C ASP A 232 8.43 -4.89 -24.31
N ALA A 233 7.17 -4.75 -23.87
CA ALA A 233 6.09 -4.20 -24.68
C ALA A 233 6.34 -2.74 -25.11
N ILE A 234 6.80 -1.87 -24.19
CA ILE A 234 7.14 -0.47 -24.51
C ILE A 234 8.37 -0.37 -25.42
N SER A 235 9.31 -1.31 -25.31
CA SER A 235 10.51 -1.34 -26.15
C SER A 235 10.25 -1.86 -27.57
N GLY A 236 9.02 -2.30 -27.88
CA GLY A 236 8.65 -2.88 -29.16
C GLY A 236 9.23 -4.28 -29.39
N VAL A 237 9.64 -4.97 -28.32
CA VAL A 237 9.99 -6.40 -28.38
C VAL A 237 8.67 -7.16 -28.44
N GLU A 238 8.43 -7.87 -29.54
CA GLU A 238 7.19 -8.59 -29.88
C GLU A 238 6.45 -9.15 -28.65
N ASN A 239 5.41 -8.44 -28.19
CA ASN A 239 4.46 -8.98 -27.24
C ASN A 239 3.09 -8.30 -27.40
N ASP A 240 2.28 -8.84 -28.32
CA ASP A 240 0.90 -8.38 -28.59
C ASP A 240 -0.05 -8.56 -27.40
N GLU A 241 0.38 -9.23 -26.32
CA GLU A 241 -0.46 -9.70 -25.21
C GLU A 241 -0.62 -8.69 -24.06
N VAL A 242 0.22 -7.66 -23.97
CA VAL A 242 0.19 -6.70 -22.84
C VAL A 242 -0.75 -5.53 -23.16
N ARG A 243 -2.06 -5.78 -23.12
CA ARG A 243 -3.08 -4.75 -23.34
C ARG A 243 -3.94 -4.53 -22.10
N PRO A 244 -4.08 -3.29 -21.61
CA PRO A 244 -5.01 -3.01 -20.53
C PRO A 244 -6.44 -3.17 -21.02
N ILE A 245 -7.31 -3.60 -20.11
CA ILE A 245 -8.74 -3.49 -20.32
C ILE A 245 -9.14 -2.08 -19.91
N VAL A 246 -9.62 -1.30 -20.88
CA VAL A 246 -9.99 0.11 -20.69
C VAL A 246 -11.51 0.27 -20.69
N ILE A 247 -12.03 0.89 -19.65
CA ILE A 247 -13.44 1.23 -19.46
C ILE A 247 -13.53 2.75 -19.37
N THR A 248 -14.28 3.36 -20.28
CA THR A 248 -14.58 4.79 -20.23
C THR A 248 -16.01 4.99 -19.76
N VAL A 249 -16.21 5.88 -18.80
CA VAL A 249 -17.55 6.23 -18.31
C VAL A 249 -17.76 7.75 -18.33
N ASP A 250 -18.98 8.15 -18.64
CA ASP A 250 -19.43 9.56 -18.64
C ASP A 250 -19.81 10.04 -17.23
N ILE A 251 -19.05 9.59 -16.23
CA ILE A 251 -19.17 9.98 -14.83
C ILE A 251 -17.78 10.44 -14.39
N LEU A 252 -17.70 11.65 -13.84
CA LEU A 252 -16.49 12.12 -13.18
C LEU A 252 -16.44 11.57 -11.76
N PHE A 253 -15.73 10.45 -11.58
CA PHE A 253 -15.45 9.95 -10.25
C PHE A 253 -14.54 10.94 -9.50
N PRO A 254 -14.90 11.37 -8.28
CA PRO A 254 -14.12 12.35 -7.51
C PRO A 254 -12.92 11.69 -6.81
N VAL A 255 -12.29 10.71 -7.47
CA VAL A 255 -11.08 10.03 -7.01
C VAL A 255 -10.12 9.82 -8.18
N ALA A 256 -8.84 10.04 -7.93
CA ALA A 256 -7.77 9.60 -8.80
C ALA A 256 -7.01 8.47 -8.09
N LEU A 257 -6.89 7.30 -8.73
CA LEU A 257 -6.32 6.09 -8.13
C LEU A 257 -5.31 5.44 -9.09
N SER A 258 -4.19 4.97 -8.53
CA SER A 258 -3.19 4.18 -9.26
C SER A 258 -2.51 3.23 -8.31
N GLY A 259 -2.72 1.93 -8.48
CA GLY A 259 -2.04 0.95 -7.62
C GLY A 259 -2.23 -0.48 -8.08
N ILE A 260 -1.62 -1.39 -7.34
CA ILE A 260 -1.71 -2.82 -7.58
C ILE A 260 -2.49 -3.44 -6.43
N GLY A 261 -3.61 -4.09 -6.76
CA GLY A 261 -4.32 -4.98 -5.85
C GLY A 261 -4.11 -6.44 -6.25
N SER A 262 -4.60 -7.37 -5.45
CA SER A 262 -4.55 -8.79 -5.76
C SER A 262 -5.85 -9.50 -5.39
N PHE A 263 -6.16 -10.56 -6.13
CA PHE A 263 -7.27 -11.46 -5.83
C PHE A 263 -6.84 -12.91 -6.02
N TRP A 264 -7.51 -13.83 -5.33
CA TRP A 264 -7.24 -15.24 -5.33
C TRP A 264 -8.00 -15.96 -6.45
N VAL A 265 -7.32 -16.88 -7.11
CA VAL A 265 -7.88 -17.70 -8.19
C VAL A 265 -7.53 -19.16 -7.99
N GLN A 266 -8.34 -20.02 -8.61
CA GLN A 266 -8.03 -21.44 -8.77
C GLN A 266 -7.41 -21.64 -10.15
N ASP A 267 -6.12 -21.97 -10.19
CA ASP A 267 -5.36 -22.20 -11.42
C ASP A 267 -4.79 -23.62 -11.42
N ASN A 268 -5.31 -24.49 -12.29
CA ASN A 268 -4.83 -25.88 -12.43
C ASN A 268 -4.76 -26.67 -11.10
N GLY A 269 -5.73 -26.47 -10.22
CA GLY A 269 -5.76 -27.13 -8.89
C GLY A 269 -4.97 -26.40 -7.81
N VAL A 270 -4.24 -25.34 -8.14
CA VAL A 270 -3.47 -24.51 -7.23
C VAL A 270 -4.23 -23.23 -6.89
N HIS A 271 -4.31 -22.91 -5.61
CA HIS A 271 -4.84 -21.63 -5.16
C HIS A 271 -3.72 -20.60 -5.13
N ARG A 272 -3.82 -19.54 -5.93
CA ARG A 272 -2.77 -18.51 -6.03
C ARG A 272 -3.34 -17.10 -6.19
N GLN A 273 -2.52 -16.11 -5.90
CA GLN A 273 -2.85 -14.70 -6.12
C GLN A 273 -2.57 -14.29 -7.58
N VAL A 274 -3.45 -13.46 -8.12
CA VAL A 274 -3.29 -12.70 -9.35
C VAL A 274 -3.19 -11.22 -8.97
N PHE A 275 -2.17 -10.53 -9.48
CA PHE A 275 -1.98 -9.11 -9.26
C PHE A 275 -2.59 -8.31 -10.42
N ALA A 276 -3.30 -7.25 -10.09
CA ALA A 276 -3.93 -6.37 -11.04
C ALA A 276 -3.58 -4.91 -10.74
N ASN A 277 -2.92 -4.26 -11.69
CA ASN A 277 -2.73 -2.82 -11.69
C ASN A 277 -4.02 -2.15 -12.15
N MET A 278 -4.60 -1.32 -11.28
CA MET A 278 -5.80 -0.54 -11.58
C MET A 278 -5.50 0.94 -11.61
N GLY A 279 -6.15 1.59 -12.56
CA GLY A 279 -6.16 3.03 -12.74
C GLY A 279 -7.57 3.60 -12.73
N VAL A 280 -7.79 4.72 -12.03
CA VAL A 280 -9.01 5.53 -12.11
C VAL A 280 -8.59 6.98 -12.33
N TYR A 281 -8.82 7.50 -13.53
CA TYR A 281 -8.31 8.78 -14.00
C TYR A 281 -9.46 9.64 -14.48
N PRO A 282 -10.02 10.51 -13.61
CA PRO A 282 -10.97 11.53 -14.04
C PRO A 282 -10.29 12.56 -14.93
N PHE A 283 -11.00 13.02 -15.96
CA PHE A 283 -10.56 14.07 -16.88
C PHE A 283 -11.66 15.12 -16.98
N GLN A 284 -11.55 16.18 -16.17
CA GLN A 284 -12.56 17.25 -16.08
C GLN A 284 -12.89 17.87 -17.45
N ASP A 285 -11.86 18.18 -18.23
CA ASP A 285 -12.01 18.82 -19.56
C ASP A 285 -12.74 17.93 -20.56
N LEU A 286 -12.74 16.61 -20.34
CA LEU A 286 -13.39 15.62 -21.18
C LEU A 286 -14.72 15.10 -20.59
N ASN A 287 -15.09 15.57 -19.40
CA ASN A 287 -16.25 15.12 -18.63
C ASN A 287 -16.42 13.59 -18.55
N LYS A 288 -15.31 12.88 -18.36
CA LYS A 288 -15.28 11.41 -18.28
C LYS A 288 -14.22 10.92 -17.31
N THR A 289 -14.42 9.70 -16.80
CA THR A 289 -13.37 8.95 -16.10
C THR A 289 -12.93 7.77 -16.95
N ILE A 290 -11.62 7.63 -17.09
CA ILE A 290 -11.00 6.46 -17.70
C ILE A 290 -10.56 5.52 -16.58
N ILE A 291 -11.00 4.27 -16.66
CA ILE A 291 -10.65 3.20 -15.76
C ILE A 291 -9.88 2.18 -16.57
N PHE A 292 -8.73 1.72 -16.08
CA PHE A 292 -8.02 0.62 -16.71
C PHE A 292 -7.59 -0.43 -15.70
N LEU A 293 -7.51 -1.68 -16.14
CA LEU A 293 -7.07 -2.81 -15.35
C LEU A 293 -6.12 -3.67 -16.17
N HIS A 294 -5.04 -4.13 -15.55
CA HIS A 294 -4.00 -4.92 -16.21
C HIS A 294 -3.29 -5.87 -15.24
N GLY A 295 -3.11 -7.12 -15.64
CA GLY A 295 -2.32 -8.13 -14.93
C GLY A 295 -1.07 -8.51 -15.73
N ARG A 296 -0.43 -9.64 -15.41
CA ARG A 296 0.55 -10.25 -16.32
C ARG A 296 -0.18 -10.83 -17.54
N ALA A 297 0.53 -10.98 -18.66
CA ALA A 297 -0.01 -11.61 -19.86
C ALA A 297 -0.61 -13.00 -19.55
N ALA A 298 0.12 -13.82 -18.77
CA ALA A 298 -0.31 -15.14 -18.32
C ALA A 298 -1.55 -15.14 -17.39
N ASP A 299 -1.93 -13.99 -16.83
CA ASP A 299 -3.09 -13.86 -15.93
C ASP A 299 -4.30 -13.21 -16.62
N THR A 300 -4.22 -12.90 -17.92
CA THR A 300 -5.24 -12.16 -18.66
C THR A 300 -6.64 -12.78 -18.55
N GLU A 301 -6.75 -14.11 -18.64
CA GLU A 301 -8.04 -14.79 -18.49
C GLU A 301 -8.65 -14.59 -17.10
N PHE A 302 -7.84 -14.56 -16.04
CA PHE A 302 -8.31 -14.29 -14.68
C PHE A 302 -8.74 -12.83 -14.50
N ILE A 303 -8.05 -11.88 -15.14
CA ILE A 303 -8.46 -10.47 -15.17
C ILE A 303 -9.81 -10.32 -15.89
N HIS A 304 -9.99 -10.97 -17.03
CA HIS A 304 -11.27 -11.00 -17.73
C HIS A 304 -12.37 -11.67 -16.91
N GLY A 305 -12.05 -12.77 -16.22
CA GLY A 305 -12.97 -13.46 -15.31
C GLY A 305 -13.43 -12.55 -14.18
N TYR A 306 -12.49 -11.84 -13.54
CA TYR A 306 -12.79 -10.84 -12.52
C TYR A 306 -13.72 -9.77 -13.07
N LEU A 307 -13.40 -9.15 -14.20
CA LEU A 307 -14.25 -8.13 -14.83
C LEU A 307 -15.61 -8.66 -15.27
N GLY A 308 -15.71 -9.93 -15.68
CA GLY A 308 -16.97 -10.60 -16.04
C GLY A 308 -17.94 -10.75 -14.86
N LEU A 309 -17.48 -10.60 -13.62
CA LEU A 309 -18.32 -10.50 -12.43
C LEU A 309 -19.05 -9.14 -12.37
N HIS A 310 -18.51 -8.10 -13.01
CA HIS A 310 -19.04 -6.74 -13.03
C HIS A 310 -19.96 -6.56 -14.24
N LYS A 311 -21.25 -6.79 -14.04
CA LYS A 311 -22.28 -6.86 -15.08
C LYS A 311 -23.05 -5.56 -15.26
N ASN A 312 -22.93 -4.63 -14.33
CA ASN A 312 -23.71 -3.41 -14.33
C ASN A 312 -22.91 -2.20 -13.80
N SER A 313 -23.50 -1.01 -13.88
CA SER A 313 -22.81 0.23 -13.52
C SER A 313 -22.45 0.30 -12.02
N PHE A 314 -23.26 -0.27 -11.11
CA PHE A 314 -22.93 -0.35 -9.69
C PHE A 314 -21.70 -1.21 -9.43
N ASP A 315 -21.47 -2.22 -10.26
CA ASP A 315 -20.31 -3.09 -10.11
C ASP A 315 -19.01 -2.35 -10.44
N ILE A 316 -19.02 -1.38 -11.37
CA ILE A 316 -17.87 -0.51 -11.65
C ILE A 316 -17.59 0.41 -10.46
N LEU A 317 -18.64 1.06 -9.92
CA LEU A 317 -18.52 1.89 -8.72
C LEU A 317 -17.98 1.08 -7.52
N GLY A 318 -18.53 -0.12 -7.31
CA GLY A 318 -18.08 -1.04 -6.26
C GLY A 318 -16.64 -1.52 -6.47
N MET A 319 -16.21 -1.76 -7.71
CA MET A 319 -14.81 -2.11 -8.03
C MET A 319 -13.85 -1.00 -7.60
N ILE A 320 -14.17 0.27 -7.89
CA ILE A 320 -13.35 1.42 -7.48
C ILE A 320 -13.22 1.49 -5.95
N GLU A 321 -14.34 1.38 -5.23
CA GLU A 321 -14.34 1.40 -3.76
C GLU A 321 -13.56 0.22 -3.16
N LYS A 322 -13.72 -0.98 -3.71
CA LYS A 322 -12.93 -2.16 -3.31
C LYS A 322 -11.44 -1.91 -3.47
N PHE A 323 -11.00 -1.31 -4.58
CA PHE A 323 -9.60 -0.97 -4.78
C PHE A 323 -9.10 0.12 -3.83
N MET A 324 -9.95 1.10 -3.48
CA MET A 324 -9.59 2.12 -2.48
C MET A 324 -9.42 1.52 -1.07
N ILE A 325 -10.24 0.54 -0.70
CA ILE A 325 -10.22 -0.04 0.65
C ILE A 325 -9.21 -1.17 0.79
N ARG A 326 -9.11 -2.05 -0.21
CA ARG A 326 -8.37 -3.32 -0.13
C ARG A 326 -7.30 -3.50 -1.21
N GLY A 327 -7.33 -2.69 -2.26
CA GLY A 327 -6.38 -2.79 -3.37
C GLY A 327 -5.12 -1.97 -3.13
N THR A 328 -5.27 -0.68 -2.84
CA THR A 328 -4.14 0.24 -2.72
C THR A 328 -4.46 1.43 -1.82
N ASP A 329 -3.45 1.95 -1.14
CA ASP A 329 -3.49 3.22 -0.39
C ASP A 329 -3.18 4.43 -1.29
N HIS A 330 -2.88 4.20 -2.57
CA HIS A 330 -2.42 5.23 -3.49
C HIS A 330 -3.56 5.83 -4.31
N TRP A 331 -4.42 6.54 -3.61
CA TRP A 331 -5.53 7.28 -4.18
C TRP A 331 -5.69 8.66 -3.54
N PHE A 332 -6.33 9.54 -4.30
CA PHE A 332 -6.53 10.95 -3.98
C PHE A 332 -8.00 11.29 -4.20
N LEU A 333 -8.68 11.66 -3.11
CA LEU A 333 -10.12 11.89 -3.06
C LEU A 333 -10.42 13.38 -3.01
N HIS A 334 -11.48 13.81 -3.69
CA HIS A 334 -12.00 15.17 -3.56
C HIS A 334 -12.51 15.41 -2.13
N PRO A 335 -12.09 16.51 -1.45
CA PRO A 335 -12.44 16.73 -0.06
C PRO A 335 -13.94 16.70 0.25
N ASP A 336 -14.79 17.23 -0.65
CA ASP A 336 -16.25 17.25 -0.45
C ASP A 336 -16.86 15.86 -0.23
N VAL A 337 -16.31 14.81 -0.86
CA VAL A 337 -16.80 13.44 -0.70
C VAL A 337 -16.65 12.96 0.74
N TRP A 338 -15.60 13.41 1.42
CA TRP A 338 -15.30 13.00 2.78
C TRP A 338 -15.91 13.96 3.82
N GLU A 339 -15.92 15.26 3.52
CA GLU A 339 -16.36 16.32 4.42
C GLU A 339 -17.86 16.21 4.77
N VAL A 340 -18.69 15.69 3.87
CA VAL A 340 -20.12 15.45 4.12
C VAL A 340 -20.42 14.26 5.03
N LYS A 341 -19.49 13.30 5.14
CA LYS A 341 -19.70 12.06 5.90
C LYS A 341 -19.66 12.30 7.41
N SER A 342 -20.51 11.58 8.15
CA SER A 342 -20.54 11.68 9.61
C SER A 342 -19.26 11.09 10.23
N PRO A 343 -18.85 11.50 11.46
CA PRO A 343 -17.71 10.90 12.13
C PRO A 343 -17.84 9.38 12.33
N ASN A 344 -19.06 8.86 12.52
CA ASN A 344 -19.31 7.43 12.66
C ASN A 344 -19.07 6.68 11.35
N GLU A 345 -19.64 7.18 10.27
CA GLU A 345 -19.50 6.63 8.93
C GLU A 345 -18.03 6.63 8.47
N ARG A 346 -17.30 7.72 8.70
CA ARG A 346 -15.85 7.80 8.41
C ARG A 346 -15.08 6.69 9.14
N ARG A 347 -15.42 6.43 10.41
CA ARG A 347 -14.78 5.39 11.23
C ARG A 347 -15.06 4.00 10.66
N GLU A 348 -16.31 3.72 10.28
CA GLU A 348 -16.72 2.44 9.69
C GLU A 348 -15.98 2.18 8.35
N ILE A 349 -15.90 3.19 7.47
CA ILE A 349 -15.17 3.07 6.20
C ILE A 349 -13.67 2.84 6.44
N LEU A 350 -13.05 3.59 7.35
CA LEU A 350 -11.62 3.46 7.64
C LEU A 350 -11.28 2.13 8.35
N ALA A 351 -12.19 1.60 9.15
CA ALA A 351 -12.02 0.30 9.80
C ALA A 351 -11.94 -0.85 8.79
N GLU A 352 -12.68 -0.77 7.66
CA GLU A 352 -12.61 -1.76 6.60
C GLU A 352 -11.23 -1.82 5.92
N ILE A 353 -10.43 -0.75 5.96
CA ILE A 353 -9.07 -0.74 5.40
C ILE A 353 -8.11 -1.64 6.23
N PHE A 354 -8.40 -1.83 7.52
CA PHE A 354 -7.59 -2.68 8.40
C PHE A 354 -7.96 -4.16 8.36
N ASP A 355 -9.07 -4.52 7.73
CA ASP A 355 -9.54 -5.90 7.71
C ASP A 355 -8.79 -6.72 6.65
N GLU A 356 -7.61 -7.19 7.03
CA GLU A 356 -6.75 -8.05 6.20
C GLU A 356 -7.35 -9.43 5.91
N SER A 357 -8.48 -9.80 6.54
CA SER A 357 -9.17 -11.07 6.27
C SER A 357 -9.99 -11.05 4.98
N LYS A 358 -10.24 -9.86 4.42
CA LYS A 358 -11.06 -9.67 3.21
C LYS A 358 -10.19 -9.24 2.03
N GLY A 359 -10.43 -9.82 0.86
CA GLY A 359 -9.80 -9.45 -0.40
C GLY A 359 -10.68 -8.59 -1.30
N LEU A 360 -10.24 -8.43 -2.57
CA LEU A 360 -10.98 -7.71 -3.62
C LEU A 360 -12.26 -8.45 -4.08
N GLU A 361 -12.43 -9.71 -3.70
CA GLU A 361 -13.60 -10.53 -4.01
C GLU A 361 -14.78 -10.11 -3.12
N GLU A 362 -14.49 -9.77 -1.87
CA GLU A 362 -15.49 -9.42 -0.86
C GLU A 362 -16.15 -8.06 -1.14
N PRO A 363 -17.44 -7.86 -0.81
CA PRO A 363 -18.10 -6.57 -0.94
C PRO A 363 -17.58 -5.55 0.07
N VAL A 364 -17.70 -4.26 -0.24
CA VAL A 364 -17.52 -3.17 0.72
C VAL A 364 -18.89 -2.83 1.31
N PRO A 365 -19.05 -2.82 2.65
CA PRO A 365 -20.36 -2.63 3.28
C PRO A 365 -20.88 -1.19 3.17
N HIS A 366 -19.98 -0.21 3.07
CA HIS A 366 -20.32 1.21 3.05
C HIS A 366 -19.85 1.89 1.77
N SER A 367 -20.71 2.76 1.26
CA SER A 367 -20.42 3.57 0.09
C SER A 367 -19.45 4.70 0.43
N ILE A 368 -18.45 4.92 -0.42
CA ILE A 368 -17.59 6.11 -0.37
C ILE A 368 -18.24 7.22 -1.19
N PHE A 369 -18.86 6.88 -2.33
CA PHE A 369 -19.41 7.83 -3.29
C PHE A 369 -20.94 7.90 -3.25
N ASP A 370 -21.48 8.36 -2.13
CA ASP A 370 -22.94 8.32 -1.86
C ASP A 370 -23.76 9.05 -2.90
N GLU A 371 -23.35 10.25 -3.29
CA GLU A 371 -24.06 11.03 -4.30
C GLU A 371 -24.10 10.34 -5.67
N ILE A 372 -23.00 9.70 -6.08
CA ILE A 372 -22.94 8.96 -7.34
C ILE A 372 -23.85 7.73 -7.24
N ARG A 373 -23.76 6.98 -6.14
CA ARG A 373 -24.59 5.79 -5.92
C ARG A 373 -26.07 6.15 -5.89
N GLN A 374 -26.44 7.24 -5.22
CA GLN A 374 -27.82 7.72 -5.16
C GLN A 374 -28.33 8.08 -6.55
N LYS A 375 -27.58 8.85 -7.34
CA LYS A 375 -27.94 9.18 -8.74
C LYS A 375 -28.12 7.93 -9.61
N MET A 376 -27.27 6.92 -9.42
CA MET A 376 -27.39 5.65 -10.14
C MET A 376 -28.63 4.86 -9.73
N ILE A 377 -28.97 4.84 -8.44
CA ILE A 377 -30.22 4.25 -7.93
C ILE A 377 -31.43 4.95 -8.55
N GLU A 378 -31.48 6.29 -8.49
CA GLU A 378 -32.56 7.08 -9.06
C GLU A 378 -32.69 6.84 -10.58
N ALA A 379 -31.57 6.75 -11.29
CA ALA A 379 -31.58 6.46 -12.72
C ALA A 379 -32.18 5.07 -13.04
N TRP A 380 -31.88 4.05 -12.23
CA TRP A 380 -32.44 2.71 -12.39
C TRP A 380 -33.92 2.65 -12.01
N GLU A 381 -34.33 3.31 -10.93
CA GLU A 381 -35.74 3.37 -10.51
C GLU A 381 -36.64 4.05 -11.55
N ASN A 382 -36.08 4.98 -12.32
CA ASN A 382 -36.79 5.65 -13.41
C ASN A 382 -36.85 4.82 -14.70
N MET A 383 -36.17 3.67 -14.78
CA MET A 383 -36.30 2.75 -15.92
C MET A 383 -37.64 2.02 -15.87
N ALA A 384 -38.37 2.00 -16.98
CA ALA A 384 -39.61 1.25 -17.08
C ALA A 384 -39.34 -0.26 -17.00
N ASN A 385 -40.13 -0.98 -16.20
CA ASN A 385 -40.15 -2.45 -16.07
C ASN A 385 -38.91 -3.09 -15.41
N LEU A 386 -38.54 -2.64 -14.20
CA LEU A 386 -37.57 -3.36 -13.38
C LEU A 386 -38.05 -4.79 -13.05
N ASN A 387 -37.17 -5.77 -13.27
CA ASN A 387 -37.41 -7.14 -12.85
C ASN A 387 -37.00 -7.37 -11.37
N THR A 388 -37.41 -8.50 -10.79
CA THR A 388 -37.13 -8.84 -9.38
C THR A 388 -35.64 -8.80 -9.04
N LYS A 389 -34.76 -9.18 -9.97
CA LYS A 389 -33.31 -9.17 -9.75
C LYS A 389 -32.78 -7.74 -9.67
N GLU A 390 -33.21 -6.86 -10.56
CA GLU A 390 -32.83 -5.43 -10.56
C GLU A 390 -33.33 -4.72 -9.31
N THR A 391 -34.56 -5.00 -8.87
CA THR A 391 -35.08 -4.48 -7.60
C THR A 391 -34.23 -4.93 -6.41
N GLY A 392 -33.75 -6.19 -6.43
CA GLY A 392 -32.83 -6.71 -5.41
C GLY A 392 -31.48 -5.99 -5.41
N VAL A 393 -30.93 -5.68 -6.59
CA VAL A 393 -29.69 -4.90 -6.73
C VAL A 393 -29.89 -3.49 -6.16
N ILE A 394 -30.97 -2.79 -6.52
CA ILE A 394 -31.26 -1.45 -6.00
C ILE A 394 -31.37 -1.45 -4.47
N ALA A 395 -32.07 -2.43 -3.90
CA ALA A 395 -32.23 -2.55 -2.45
C ALA A 395 -30.88 -2.77 -1.74
N TYR A 396 -30.02 -3.63 -2.30
CA TYR A 396 -28.66 -3.88 -1.81
C TYR A 396 -27.79 -2.63 -1.91
N GLU A 397 -27.82 -1.92 -3.04
CA GLU A 397 -27.02 -0.70 -3.21
C GLU A 397 -27.50 0.44 -2.31
N ARG A 398 -28.81 0.53 -2.07
CA ARG A 398 -29.38 1.46 -1.10
C ARG A 398 -28.95 1.15 0.33
N SER A 399 -28.73 -0.11 0.68
CA SER A 399 -28.28 -0.47 2.04
C SER A 399 -26.84 -0.04 2.34
N LYS A 400 -26.04 0.27 1.31
CA LYS A 400 -24.66 0.77 1.47
C LYS A 400 -24.60 2.26 1.78
N LEU A 401 -25.68 3.00 1.51
CA LEU A 401 -25.80 4.41 1.87
C LEU A 401 -26.05 4.51 3.37
N HIS A 402 -25.26 5.35 4.06
CA HIS A 402 -25.52 5.61 5.48
C HIS A 402 -26.87 6.32 5.60
N LYS A 403 -27.81 5.75 6.35
CA LYS A 403 -29.07 6.44 6.65
C LYS A 403 -28.71 7.64 7.51
N ALA A 404 -28.99 8.85 7.05
CA ALA A 404 -28.94 10.01 7.93
C ALA A 404 -29.74 9.67 9.18
N ALA A 405 -29.11 9.75 10.36
CA ALA A 405 -29.84 9.74 11.61
C ALA A 405 -30.78 10.96 11.54
N VAL A 406 -32.09 10.69 11.45
CA VAL A 406 -33.15 11.71 11.45
C VAL A 406 -33.11 12.48 12.76
#